data_AF-A0A3A6CJK2-F1
#
_entry.id   AF-A0A3A6CJK2-F1
#
_cell.length_a   1.000
_cell.length_b   1.000
_cell.length_c   1.000
_cell.angle_alpha   90.00
_cell.angle_beta   90.00
_cell.angle_gamma   90.00
#
_symmetry.space_group_name_H-M   'P 1'
#
loop_
_entity.id
_entity.type
_entity.pdbx_description
1 polymer ?
#
loop_
_entity_poly.entity_id
_entity_poly.type
_entity_poly.pdbx_seq_one_letter_code
_entity_poly.pdbx_strand_id
1 'polypeptide(L)'
;MAEAFTIRYIQPLWFIWVIIAVYIVFYAVFNHTEINVGAYWFAVITIAYILISAFVNPRDEMYASIIGMPLGILWAMYERKIDSYFEIGFLRKEIVAIVAFVILFIGRLTLSVVGFDNQLFQSVLRNIITIAFIVPLIELLKKVKIQKRFLIWLGTISYEIYIIHPFILYFFEKETTEGKQVGNLEIVLWTIGLTLLLSSVLQIVQDNLVRKVKL
;
A
#
# COMPACT_ATOMS: atom_id res chain seq x y z
N MET A 1 16.36 -23.73 5.43
CA MET A 1 16.36 -23.40 3.99
C MET A 1 15.06 -22.73 3.55
N ALA A 2 13.87 -23.22 3.95
CA ALA A 2 12.60 -22.54 3.65
C ALA A 2 12.50 -21.12 4.27
N GLU A 3 12.82 -20.94 5.56
CA GLU A 3 12.83 -19.62 6.21
C GLU A 3 13.77 -18.60 5.56
N ALA A 4 14.96 -19.05 5.15
CA ALA A 4 15.93 -18.19 4.47
C ALA A 4 15.46 -17.78 3.06
N PHE A 5 14.55 -18.55 2.44
CA PHE A 5 13.97 -18.19 1.14
C PHE A 5 12.77 -17.24 1.29
N THR A 6 11.91 -17.47 2.29
CA THR A 6 10.78 -16.57 2.61
C THR A 6 11.23 -15.18 3.04
N ILE A 7 12.23 -15.09 3.93
CA ILE A 7 12.73 -13.80 4.42
C ILE A 7 13.46 -13.02 3.32
N ARG A 8 14.18 -13.72 2.44
CA ARG A 8 15.11 -13.09 1.48
C ARG A 8 14.49 -12.71 0.14
N TYR A 9 13.39 -13.36 -0.28
CA TYR A 9 12.74 -13.11 -1.57
C TYR A 9 11.24 -12.82 -1.47
N ILE A 10 10.53 -13.39 -0.49
CA ILE A 10 9.07 -13.24 -0.39
C ILE A 10 8.68 -12.01 0.44
N GLN A 11 9.37 -11.78 1.56
CA GLN A 11 9.15 -10.61 2.43
C GLN A 11 9.34 -9.28 1.70
N PRO A 12 10.38 -9.04 0.88
CA PRO A 12 10.51 -7.75 0.20
C PRO A 12 9.48 -7.52 -0.93
N LEU A 13 8.94 -8.59 -1.52
CA LEU A 13 7.95 -8.57 -2.61
C LEU A 13 6.52 -8.85 -2.11
N TRP A 14 6.32 -8.74 -0.80
CA TRP A 14 5.09 -9.14 -0.12
C TRP A 14 3.84 -8.50 -0.74
N PHE A 15 3.95 -7.23 -1.12
CA PHE A 15 2.87 -6.44 -1.69
C PHE A 15 2.36 -7.00 -3.02
N ILE A 16 3.25 -7.50 -3.89
CA ILE A 16 2.88 -8.07 -5.19
C ILE A 16 2.06 -9.35 -4.99
N TRP A 17 2.51 -10.22 -4.07
CA TRP A 17 1.81 -11.46 -3.76
C TRP A 17 0.42 -11.21 -3.17
N VAL A 18 0.31 -10.23 -2.27
CA VAL A 18 -0.97 -9.81 -1.69
C VAL A 18 -1.90 -9.29 -2.78
N ILE A 19 -1.42 -8.45 -3.68
CA ILE A 19 -2.22 -7.97 -4.83
C ILE A 19 -2.73 -9.15 -5.64
N ILE A 20 -1.86 -10.05 -6.09
CA ILE A 20 -2.25 -11.21 -6.91
C ILE A 20 -3.31 -12.04 -6.20
N ALA A 21 -3.10 -12.37 -4.92
CA ALA A 21 -4.05 -13.15 -4.13
C ALA A 21 -5.40 -12.43 -4.02
N VAL A 22 -5.40 -11.13 -3.74
CA VAL A 22 -6.62 -10.32 -3.67
C VAL A 22 -7.36 -10.30 -5.00
N TYR A 23 -6.67 -10.18 -6.14
CA TYR A 23 -7.30 -10.22 -7.46
C TYR A 23 -7.94 -11.58 -7.76
N ILE A 24 -7.30 -12.68 -7.37
CA ILE A 24 -7.87 -14.03 -7.51
C ILE A 24 -9.15 -14.16 -6.68
N VAL A 25 -9.11 -13.73 -5.41
CA VAL A 25 -10.29 -13.76 -4.53
C VAL A 25 -11.39 -12.85 -5.06
N PHE A 26 -11.04 -11.65 -5.52
CA PHE A 26 -11.97 -10.71 -6.14
C PHE A 26 -12.67 -11.36 -7.33
N TYR A 27 -11.90 -11.93 -8.26
CA TYR A 27 -12.45 -12.62 -9.42
C TYR A 27 -13.38 -13.77 -9.00
N ALA A 28 -12.96 -14.62 -8.05
CA ALA A 28 -13.76 -15.74 -7.58
C ALA A 28 -15.10 -15.31 -6.98
N VAL A 29 -15.11 -14.25 -6.16
CA VAL A 29 -16.30 -13.72 -5.51
C VAL A 29 -17.25 -13.08 -6.53
N PHE A 30 -16.77 -12.15 -7.34
CA PHE A 30 -17.61 -11.38 -8.26
C PHE A 30 -18.01 -12.15 -9.53
N ASN A 31 -17.32 -13.24 -9.88
CA ASN A 31 -17.75 -14.11 -10.98
C ASN A 31 -19.00 -14.94 -10.65
N HIS A 32 -19.33 -15.10 -9.35
CA HIS A 32 -20.42 -15.98 -8.90
C HIS A 32 -21.49 -15.26 -8.08
N THR A 33 -21.38 -13.95 -7.87
CA THR A 33 -22.30 -13.20 -7.01
C THR A 33 -22.68 -11.85 -7.61
N GLU A 34 -23.86 -11.36 -7.26
CA GLU A 34 -24.25 -9.98 -7.56
C GLU A 34 -23.35 -8.99 -6.82
N ILE A 35 -23.16 -7.79 -7.38
CA ILE A 35 -22.21 -6.78 -6.87
C ILE A 35 -22.41 -6.49 -5.38
N ASN A 36 -23.65 -6.35 -4.92
CA ASN A 36 -23.95 -6.06 -3.51
C ASN A 36 -23.52 -7.21 -2.58
N VAL A 37 -23.83 -8.44 -2.97
CA VAL A 37 -23.54 -9.65 -2.21
C VAL A 37 -22.04 -9.96 -2.26
N GLY A 38 -21.41 -9.79 -3.42
CA GLY A 38 -19.98 -9.96 -3.62
C GLY A 38 -19.15 -8.97 -2.81
N ALA A 39 -19.55 -7.69 -2.75
CA ALA A 39 -18.85 -6.71 -1.92
C ALA A 39 -18.90 -7.05 -0.43
N TYR A 40 -20.04 -7.54 0.05
CA TYR A 40 -20.17 -8.03 1.43
C TYR A 40 -19.25 -9.22 1.70
N TRP A 41 -19.30 -10.26 0.87
CA TRP A 41 -18.44 -11.44 1.02
C TRP A 41 -16.97 -11.10 0.94
N PHE A 42 -16.59 -10.24 0.00
CA PHE A 42 -15.21 -9.80 -0.16
C PHE A 42 -14.70 -9.03 1.08
N ALA A 43 -15.53 -8.16 1.67
CA ALA A 43 -15.21 -7.49 2.93
C ALA A 43 -15.06 -8.50 4.09
N VAL A 44 -15.96 -9.48 4.21
CA VAL A 44 -15.90 -10.53 5.24
C VAL A 44 -14.62 -11.35 5.10
N ILE A 45 -14.28 -11.81 3.89
CA ILE A 45 -13.05 -12.56 3.61
C ILE A 45 -11.82 -11.73 3.98
N THR A 46 -11.81 -10.44 3.62
CA THR A 46 -10.70 -9.54 3.93
C THR A 46 -10.52 -9.35 5.44
N ILE A 47 -11.61 -9.15 6.18
CA ILE A 47 -11.56 -9.02 7.65
C ILE A 47 -11.10 -10.32 8.29
N ALA A 48 -11.62 -11.47 7.84
CA ALA A 48 -11.20 -12.77 8.35
C ALA A 48 -9.71 -13.00 8.10
N TYR A 49 -9.20 -12.65 6.92
CA TYR A 49 -7.78 -12.72 6.61
C TYR A 49 -6.93 -11.82 7.53
N ILE A 50 -7.35 -10.56 7.77
CA ILE A 50 -6.64 -9.67 8.70
C ILE A 50 -6.57 -10.28 10.10
N LEU A 51 -7.67 -10.84 10.60
CA LEU A 51 -7.72 -11.44 11.92
C LEU A 51 -6.85 -12.70 12.00
N ILE A 52 -7.01 -13.65 11.07
CA ILE A 52 -6.23 -14.90 11.03
C ILE A 52 -4.73 -14.57 10.95
N SER A 53 -4.33 -13.69 10.05
CA SER A 53 -2.92 -13.32 9.89
C SER A 53 -2.37 -12.59 11.12
N ALA A 54 -3.20 -11.77 11.77
CA ALA A 54 -2.85 -11.15 13.05
C ALA A 54 -2.72 -12.15 14.21
N PHE A 55 -3.17 -13.40 14.09
CA PHE A 55 -2.88 -14.47 15.07
C PHE A 55 -1.69 -15.35 14.65
N VAL A 56 -1.56 -15.63 13.34
CA VAL A 56 -0.61 -16.64 12.84
C VAL A 56 0.81 -16.08 12.65
N ASN A 57 0.98 -14.85 12.17
CA ASN A 57 2.32 -14.35 11.86
C ASN A 57 2.50 -12.85 12.23
N PRO A 58 3.04 -12.55 13.43
CA PRO A 58 3.06 -11.20 14.03
C PRO A 58 3.83 -10.14 13.27
N ARG A 59 4.85 -10.55 12.51
CA ARG A 59 5.76 -9.64 11.77
C ARG A 59 5.39 -9.51 10.30
N ASP A 60 4.29 -10.12 9.90
CA ASP A 60 3.93 -10.14 8.50
C ASP A 60 3.30 -8.80 8.10
N GLU A 61 3.98 -8.09 7.22
CA GLU A 61 3.47 -6.84 6.66
C GLU A 61 2.32 -7.08 5.67
N MET A 62 2.13 -8.33 5.22
CA MET A 62 1.20 -8.74 4.16
C MET A 62 -0.27 -8.44 4.40
N TYR A 63 -0.73 -8.42 5.64
CA TYR A 63 -2.13 -8.14 5.96
C TYR A 63 -2.41 -6.68 6.31
N ALA A 64 -1.36 -5.86 6.36
CA ALA A 64 -1.54 -4.48 6.70
C ALA A 64 -2.09 -3.70 5.54
N SER A 65 -3.12 -2.90 5.80
CA SER A 65 -3.73 -2.01 4.81
C SER A 65 -4.54 -2.71 3.71
N ILE A 66 -4.68 -4.04 3.74
CA ILE A 66 -5.50 -4.78 2.78
C ILE A 66 -6.99 -4.36 2.82
N ILE A 67 -7.43 -3.79 3.96
CA ILE A 67 -8.76 -3.19 4.14
C ILE A 67 -9.07 -2.07 3.13
N GLY A 68 -8.04 -1.47 2.51
CA GLY A 68 -8.23 -0.48 1.45
C GLY A 68 -8.96 -1.03 0.22
N MET A 69 -8.80 -2.33 -0.07
CA MET A 69 -9.42 -2.98 -1.23
C MET A 69 -10.96 -3.07 -1.10
N PRO A 70 -11.54 -3.67 -0.03
CA PRO A 70 -12.99 -3.64 0.15
C PRO A 70 -13.51 -2.22 0.37
N LEU A 71 -12.74 -1.32 1.00
CA LEU A 71 -13.13 0.09 1.13
C LEU A 71 -13.32 0.75 -0.24
N GLY A 72 -12.43 0.52 -1.20
CA GLY A 72 -12.55 1.05 -2.56
C GLY A 72 -13.80 0.55 -3.30
N ILE A 73 -14.14 -0.73 -3.14
CA ILE A 73 -15.36 -1.32 -3.71
C ILE A 73 -16.61 -0.68 -3.09
N LEU A 74 -16.67 -0.61 -1.76
CA LEU A 74 -17.77 0.02 -1.04
C LEU A 74 -17.91 1.50 -1.42
N TRP A 75 -16.79 2.20 -1.58
CA TRP A 75 -16.78 3.58 -2.05
C TRP A 75 -17.40 3.70 -3.44
N ALA A 76 -17.00 2.86 -4.39
CA ALA A 76 -17.55 2.87 -5.75
C ALA A 76 -19.06 2.56 -5.77
N MET A 77 -19.54 1.66 -4.92
CA MET A 77 -20.97 1.33 -4.82
C MET A 77 -21.81 2.48 -4.25
N TYR A 78 -21.28 3.19 -3.25
CA TYR A 78 -21.98 4.26 -2.55
C TYR A 78 -21.49 5.66 -2.93
N GLU A 79 -20.78 5.79 -4.05
CA GLU A 79 -20.07 7.00 -4.47
C GLU A 79 -20.96 8.23 -4.39
N ARG A 80 -22.14 8.19 -5.02
CA ARG A 80 -23.09 9.31 -5.01
C ARG A 80 -23.49 9.75 -3.59
N LYS A 81 -23.68 8.78 -2.69
CA LYS A 81 -24.10 9.05 -1.31
C LYS A 81 -22.95 9.64 -0.50
N ILE A 82 -21.74 9.10 -0.66
CA ILE A 82 -20.53 9.57 0.02
C ILE A 82 -20.15 10.96 -0.49
N ASP A 83 -20.11 11.16 -1.80
CA ASP A 83 -19.77 12.44 -2.42
C ASP A 83 -20.75 13.54 -1.96
N SER A 84 -22.05 13.27 -1.96
CA SER A 84 -23.05 14.23 -1.47
C SER A 84 -22.86 14.60 0.01
N TYR A 85 -22.36 13.65 0.82
CA TYR A 85 -22.04 13.91 2.21
C TYR A 85 -20.81 14.81 2.32
N PHE A 86 -19.75 14.60 1.55
CA PHE A 86 -18.53 15.40 1.60
C PHE A 86 -18.67 16.78 0.94
N GLU A 87 -19.58 16.96 -0.02
CA GLU A 87 -19.83 18.27 -0.64
C GLU A 87 -20.28 19.32 0.38
N ILE A 88 -21.12 18.94 1.34
CA ILE A 88 -21.59 19.84 2.39
C ILE A 88 -20.52 19.97 3.47
N GLY A 89 -19.85 21.12 3.50
CA GLY A 89 -18.81 21.40 4.50
C GLY A 89 -17.49 20.67 4.25
N PHE A 90 -17.16 20.43 2.98
CA PHE A 90 -15.95 19.74 2.51
C PHE A 90 -14.70 20.08 3.31
N LEU A 91 -14.28 21.36 3.34
CA LEU A 91 -13.04 21.77 3.99
C LEU A 91 -12.99 21.37 5.46
N ARG A 92 -14.10 21.49 6.19
CA ARG A 92 -14.16 21.11 7.60
C ARG A 92 -14.02 19.59 7.77
N LYS A 93 -14.73 18.81 6.95
CA LYS A 93 -14.70 17.34 7.01
C LYS A 93 -13.34 16.79 6.59
N GLU A 94 -12.74 17.39 5.57
CA GLU A 94 -11.40 17.05 5.06
C GLU A 94 -10.33 17.32 6.11
N ILE A 95 -10.33 18.51 6.72
CA ILE A 95 -9.40 18.85 7.81
C ILE A 95 -9.58 17.87 8.98
N VAL A 96 -10.83 17.56 9.37
CA VAL A 96 -11.10 16.59 10.45
C VAL A 96 -10.55 15.21 10.10
N ALA A 97 -10.71 14.74 8.86
CA ALA A 97 -10.20 13.45 8.42
C ALA A 97 -8.66 13.41 8.43
N ILE A 98 -7.99 14.46 7.93
CA ILE A 98 -6.53 14.59 7.97
C ILE A 98 -6.02 14.62 9.41
N VAL A 99 -6.64 15.42 10.28
CA VAL A 99 -6.27 15.49 11.70
C VAL A 99 -6.47 14.14 12.39
N ALA A 100 -7.58 13.44 12.13
CA ALA A 100 -7.82 12.12 12.66
C ALA A 100 -6.75 11.11 12.21
N PHE A 101 -6.38 11.13 10.91
CA PHE A 101 -5.28 10.31 10.39
C PHE A 101 -3.96 10.61 11.12
N VAL A 102 -3.57 11.88 11.25
CA VAL A 102 -2.33 12.28 11.91
C VAL A 102 -2.30 11.83 13.37
N ILE A 103 -3.39 12.02 14.11
CA ILE A 103 -3.51 11.60 15.52
C ILE A 103 -3.40 10.08 15.63
N LEU A 104 -4.11 9.32 14.80
CA LEU A 104 -4.05 7.85 14.83
C LEU A 104 -2.66 7.34 14.45
N PHE A 105 -2.02 7.95 13.45
CA PHE A 105 -0.69 7.57 13.01
C PHE A 105 0.38 7.84 14.07
N ILE A 106 0.44 9.06 14.60
CA ILE A 106 1.37 9.42 15.68
C ILE A 106 1.07 8.59 16.93
N GLY A 107 -0.21 8.46 17.29
CA GLY A 107 -0.64 7.65 18.44
C GLY A 107 -0.14 6.22 18.35
N ARG A 108 -0.27 5.58 17.18
CA ARG A 108 0.28 4.23 16.95
C ARG A 108 1.79 4.18 17.16
N LEU A 109 2.54 5.13 16.60
CA LEU A 109 4.00 5.17 16.73
C LEU A 109 4.42 5.33 18.19
N THR A 110 3.78 6.26 18.91
CA THR A 110 4.05 6.47 20.34
C THR A 110 3.73 5.21 21.16
N LEU A 111 2.60 4.54 20.88
CA LEU A 111 2.23 3.30 21.58
C LEU A 111 3.25 2.18 21.33
N SER A 112 3.77 2.07 20.11
CA SER A 112 4.83 1.09 19.79
C SER A 112 6.13 1.40 20.55
N VAL A 113 6.54 2.68 20.63
CA VAL A 113 7.75 3.10 21.36
C VAL A 113 7.63 2.90 22.87
N VAL A 114 6.44 3.09 23.45
CA VAL A 114 6.16 2.89 24.88
C VAL A 114 6.06 1.40 25.26
N GLY A 115 6.22 0.49 24.29
CA GLY A 115 6.18 -0.96 24.52
C GLY A 115 4.76 -1.55 24.51
N PHE A 116 3.76 -0.77 24.10
CA PHE A 116 2.39 -1.24 23.87
C PHE A 116 2.28 -1.91 22.49
N ASP A 117 2.99 -3.02 22.33
CA ASP A 117 3.10 -3.78 21.09
C ASP A 117 2.18 -5.01 21.07
N ASN A 118 0.94 -4.85 21.57
CA ASN A 118 -0.06 -5.90 21.43
C ASN A 118 -0.37 -6.08 19.93
N GLN A 119 0.00 -7.26 19.41
CA GLN A 119 -0.06 -7.64 18.01
C GLN A 119 -1.43 -7.42 17.34
N LEU A 120 -2.51 -7.86 18.00
CA LEU A 120 -3.86 -7.67 17.47
C LEU A 120 -4.22 -6.19 17.42
N PHE A 121 -3.89 -5.46 18.48
CA PHE A 121 -4.17 -4.04 18.58
C PHE A 121 -3.41 -3.25 17.50
N GLN A 122 -2.12 -3.53 17.30
CA GLN A 122 -1.29 -2.88 16.28
C GLN A 122 -1.76 -3.20 14.85
N SER A 123 -2.19 -4.44 14.59
CA SER A 123 -2.75 -4.86 13.30
C SER A 123 -4.07 -4.15 12.98
N VAL A 124 -5.00 -4.15 13.93
CA VAL A 124 -6.29 -3.46 13.80
C VAL A 124 -6.07 -1.96 13.62
N LEU A 125 -5.19 -1.37 14.44
CA LEU A 125 -4.88 0.05 14.37
C LEU A 125 -4.25 0.44 13.03
N ARG A 126 -3.37 -0.39 12.44
CA ARG A 126 -2.86 -0.18 11.07
C ARG A 126 -3.98 -0.09 10.06
N ASN A 127 -4.93 -1.03 10.08
CA ASN A 127 -6.04 -1.03 9.13
C ASN A 127 -7.00 0.16 9.35
N ILE A 128 -7.24 0.58 10.59
CA ILE A 128 -8.01 1.79 10.89
C ILE A 128 -7.31 3.04 10.35
N ILE A 129 -5.99 3.14 10.54
CA ILE A 129 -5.18 4.25 9.98
C ILE A 129 -5.27 4.26 8.45
N THR A 130 -5.23 3.09 7.79
CA THR A 130 -5.40 2.99 6.34
C THR A 130 -6.74 3.57 5.89
N ILE A 131 -7.84 3.25 6.58
CA ILE A 131 -9.15 3.85 6.27
C ILE A 131 -9.09 5.37 6.47
N ALA A 132 -8.56 5.83 7.60
CA ALA A 132 -8.44 7.25 7.91
C ALA A 132 -7.55 8.01 6.90
N PHE A 133 -6.60 7.33 6.25
CA PHE A 133 -5.76 7.89 5.19
C PHE A 133 -6.46 7.92 3.83
N ILE A 134 -7.14 6.84 3.45
CA ILE A 134 -7.75 6.70 2.12
C ILE A 134 -8.89 7.69 1.93
N VAL A 135 -9.71 7.92 2.95
CA VAL A 135 -10.87 8.83 2.90
C VAL A 135 -10.47 10.25 2.43
N PRO A 136 -9.58 10.99 3.13
CA PRO A 136 -9.16 12.31 2.70
C PRO A 136 -8.41 12.27 1.36
N LEU A 137 -7.63 11.21 1.10
CA LEU A 137 -6.92 11.06 -0.16
C LEU A 137 -7.87 11.01 -1.38
N ILE A 138 -8.92 10.20 -1.34
CA ILE A 138 -9.89 10.09 -2.45
C ILE A 138 -10.59 11.44 -2.67
N GLU A 139 -11.01 12.09 -1.59
CA GLU A 139 -11.70 13.37 -1.63
C GLU A 139 -10.83 14.49 -2.22
N LEU A 140 -9.57 14.58 -1.80
CA LEU A 140 -8.59 15.50 -2.40
C LEU A 140 -8.37 15.20 -3.88
N LEU A 141 -8.22 13.93 -4.27
CA LEU A 141 -8.04 13.53 -5.66
C LEU A 141 -9.24 13.86 -6.55
N LYS A 142 -10.46 13.87 -5.99
CA LYS A 142 -11.68 14.28 -6.71
C LYS A 142 -11.76 15.78 -6.95
N LYS A 143 -11.33 16.61 -5.98
CA LYS A 143 -11.40 18.08 -6.07
C LYS A 143 -10.19 18.68 -6.80
N VAL A 144 -9.01 18.12 -6.61
CA VAL A 144 -7.79 18.58 -7.26
C VAL A 144 -7.73 17.92 -8.63
N LYS A 145 -7.81 18.72 -9.71
CA LYS A 145 -7.51 18.26 -11.07
C LYS A 145 -6.01 18.00 -11.20
N ILE A 146 -5.54 16.89 -10.62
CA ILE A 146 -4.16 16.46 -10.81
C ILE A 146 -4.02 16.05 -12.28
N GLN A 147 -2.97 16.55 -12.93
CA GLN A 147 -2.68 16.17 -14.31
C GLN A 147 -2.52 14.65 -14.37
N LYS A 148 -3.27 13.98 -15.26
CA LYS A 148 -3.18 12.52 -15.47
C LYS A 148 -1.74 12.05 -15.66
N ARG A 149 -0.91 12.88 -16.31
CA ARG A 149 0.52 12.62 -16.54
C ARG A 149 1.32 12.52 -15.23
N PHE A 150 1.02 13.36 -14.23
CA PHE A 150 1.70 13.33 -12.94
C PHE A 150 1.32 12.10 -12.11
N LEU A 151 0.05 11.70 -12.13
CA LEU A 151 -0.40 10.46 -11.46
C LEU A 151 0.23 9.21 -12.08
N ILE A 152 0.27 9.16 -13.43
CA ILE A 152 0.95 8.06 -14.15
C ILE A 152 2.43 8.04 -13.78
N TRP A 153 3.08 9.20 -13.76
CA TRP A 153 4.49 9.32 -13.38
C TRP A 153 4.77 8.85 -11.94
N LEU A 154 3.94 9.26 -10.96
CA LEU A 154 4.05 8.76 -9.58
C LEU A 154 3.82 7.24 -9.49
N GLY A 155 2.88 6.70 -10.26
CA GLY A 155 2.61 5.27 -10.32
C GLY A 155 3.82 4.47 -10.83
N THR A 156 4.49 4.95 -11.89
CA THR A 156 5.72 4.35 -12.42
C THR A 156 6.83 4.31 -11.37
N ILE A 157 7.07 5.43 -10.69
CA ILE A 157 8.06 5.51 -9.59
C ILE A 157 7.71 4.53 -8.48
N SER A 158 6.44 4.49 -8.06
CA SER A 158 6.01 3.58 -6.98
C SER A 158 6.28 2.11 -7.33
N TYR A 159 5.97 1.69 -8.56
CA TYR A 159 6.23 0.32 -9.02
C TYR A 159 7.73 -0.01 -9.04
N GLU A 160 8.55 0.94 -9.50
CA GLU A 160 10.01 0.78 -9.56
C GLU A 160 10.63 0.65 -8.16
N ILE A 161 10.12 1.39 -7.17
CA ILE A 161 10.56 1.25 -5.78
C ILE A 161 10.33 -0.19 -5.31
N TYR A 162 9.16 -0.77 -5.59
CA TYR A 162 8.85 -2.14 -5.18
C TYR A 162 9.73 -3.20 -5.85
N ILE A 163 10.19 -2.95 -7.08
CA ILE A 163 11.14 -3.85 -7.75
C ILE A 163 12.53 -3.70 -7.14
N ILE A 164 13.00 -2.47 -6.94
CA ILE A 164 14.40 -2.17 -6.63
C ILE A 164 14.70 -2.37 -5.14
N HIS A 165 13.74 -2.05 -4.27
CA HIS A 165 13.89 -2.11 -2.83
C HIS A 165 14.37 -3.49 -2.31
N PRO A 166 13.80 -4.63 -2.75
CA PRO A 166 14.34 -5.96 -2.47
C PRO A 166 15.82 -6.15 -2.83
N PHE A 167 16.24 -5.66 -3.99
CA PHE A 167 17.63 -5.80 -4.44
C PHE A 167 18.58 -4.96 -3.58
N ILE A 168 18.19 -3.74 -3.25
CA ILE A 168 18.98 -2.86 -2.37
C ILE A 168 19.14 -3.49 -0.99
N LEU A 169 18.06 -4.00 -0.40
CA LEU A 169 18.12 -4.72 0.87
C LEU A 169 19.03 -5.94 0.80
N TYR A 170 18.97 -6.72 -0.28
CA TYR A 170 19.86 -7.87 -0.47
C TYR A 170 21.35 -7.49 -0.54
N PHE A 171 21.69 -6.41 -1.27
CA PHE A 171 23.07 -5.92 -1.36
C PHE A 171 23.59 -5.43 0.00
N PHE A 172 22.78 -4.67 0.73
CA PHE A 172 23.17 -4.15 2.04
C PHE A 172 23.19 -5.20 3.15
N GLU A 173 22.29 -6.19 3.12
CA GLU A 173 22.33 -7.33 4.04
C GLU A 173 23.65 -8.09 3.88
N LYS A 174 24.10 -8.30 2.63
CA LYS A 174 25.39 -8.93 2.34
C LYS A 174 26.57 -8.13 2.92
N GLU A 175 26.62 -6.82 2.69
CA GLU A 175 27.65 -5.94 3.27
C GLU A 175 27.64 -5.94 4.81
N THR A 176 26.45 -6.07 5.41
CA THR A 176 26.29 -6.11 6.88
C THR A 176 26.81 -7.42 7.47
N THR A 177 26.57 -8.56 6.80
CA THR A 177 27.20 -9.85 7.18
C THR A 177 28.71 -9.88 7.01
N GLU A 178 29.27 -9.00 6.16
CA GLU A 178 30.72 -8.83 5.97
C GLU A 178 31.34 -7.83 7.00
N GLY A 179 30.56 -7.37 7.97
CA GLY A 179 31.04 -6.59 9.12
C GLY A 179 30.96 -5.07 8.97
N LYS A 180 30.40 -4.55 7.88
CA LYS A 180 30.13 -3.11 7.73
C LYS A 180 28.76 -2.75 8.30
N GLN A 181 28.72 -1.86 9.29
CA GLN A 181 27.44 -1.26 9.71
C GLN A 181 26.99 -0.22 8.69
N VAL A 182 25.85 -0.46 8.06
CA VAL A 182 25.19 0.46 7.14
C VAL A 182 24.02 1.11 7.86
N GLY A 183 23.93 2.43 7.82
CA GLY A 183 22.84 3.15 8.45
C GLY A 183 21.53 3.03 7.66
N ASN A 184 20.38 2.94 8.36
CA ASN A 184 19.05 2.92 7.71
C ASN A 184 18.82 4.11 6.75
N LEU A 185 19.43 5.26 7.03
CA LEU A 185 19.33 6.47 6.21
C LEU A 185 20.05 6.30 4.86
N GLU A 186 21.16 5.57 4.85
CA GLU A 186 21.91 5.25 3.63
C GLU A 186 21.10 4.29 2.73
N ILE A 187 20.47 3.27 3.31
CA ILE A 187 19.57 2.35 2.59
C ILE A 187 18.42 3.12 1.91
N VAL A 188 17.82 4.08 2.62
CA VAL A 188 16.73 4.91 2.09
C VAL A 188 17.23 5.78 0.92
N LEU A 189 18.38 6.44 1.07
CA LEU A 189 18.96 7.29 0.03
C LEU A 189 19.32 6.49 -1.23
N TRP A 190 19.94 5.32 -1.07
CA TRP A 190 20.24 4.43 -2.19
C TRP A 190 18.97 3.92 -2.86
N THR A 191 17.94 3.53 -2.10
CA THR A 191 16.67 3.08 -2.67
C THR A 191 16.03 4.19 -3.51
N ILE A 192 15.94 5.42 -3.00
CA ILE A 192 15.36 6.56 -3.71
C ILE A 192 16.19 6.90 -4.96
N GLY A 193 17.53 7.01 -4.81
CA GLY A 193 18.42 7.38 -5.91
C GLY A 193 18.39 6.37 -7.05
N LEU A 194 18.47 5.07 -6.74
CA LEU A 194 18.48 4.01 -7.74
C LEU A 194 17.11 3.88 -8.43
N THR A 195 16.02 4.10 -7.69
CA THR A 195 14.67 4.17 -8.28
C THR A 195 14.56 5.30 -9.29
N LEU A 196 14.95 6.51 -8.94
CA LEU A 196 14.87 7.66 -9.85
C LEU A 196 15.73 7.46 -11.10
N LEU A 197 16.90 6.82 -10.95
CA LEU A 197 17.78 6.48 -12.06
C LEU A 197 17.11 5.46 -13.00
N LEU A 198 16.56 4.37 -12.45
CA LEU A 198 15.87 3.35 -13.23
C LEU A 198 14.65 3.92 -13.96
N SER A 199 13.88 4.77 -13.27
CA SER A 199 12.75 5.50 -13.86
C SER A 199 13.13 6.30 -15.09
N SER A 200 14.26 7.02 -14.98
CA SER A 200 14.79 7.84 -16.07
C SER A 200 15.23 6.98 -17.26
N VAL A 201 15.90 5.85 -17.00
CA VAL A 201 16.34 4.91 -18.05
C VAL A 201 15.14 4.25 -18.74
N LEU A 202 14.16 3.78 -17.97
CA LEU A 202 12.97 3.13 -18.50
C LEU A 202 12.14 4.07 -19.37
N GLN A 203 12.00 5.35 -18.98
CA GLN A 203 11.36 6.36 -19.83
C GLN A 203 12.08 6.53 -21.17
N ILE A 204 13.41 6.62 -21.17
CA ILE A 204 14.20 6.74 -22.42
C ILE A 204 14.02 5.51 -23.31
N VAL A 205 13.99 4.31 -22.73
CA VAL A 205 13.80 3.06 -23.48
C VAL A 205 12.39 2.98 -24.06
N GLN A 206 11.36 3.31 -23.27
CA GLN A 206 9.97 3.36 -23.72
C GLN A 206 9.78 4.37 -24.86
N ASP A 207 10.34 5.58 -24.73
CA ASP A 207 10.25 6.61 -25.76
C ASP A 207 10.93 6.22 -27.07
N ASN A 208 12.02 5.44 -27.00
CA ASN A 208 12.70 4.91 -28.19
C ASN A 208 11.95 3.74 -28.83
N LEU A 209 11.35 2.85 -28.04
CA LEU A 209 10.55 1.73 -28.54
C LEU A 209 9.25 2.21 -29.20
N VAL A 210 8.54 3.15 -28.57
CA VAL A 210 7.31 3.73 -29.13
C VAL A 210 7.60 4.48 -30.44
N ARG A 211 8.75 5.14 -30.55
CA ARG A 211 9.20 5.78 -31.80
C ARG A 211 9.44 4.76 -32.92
N LYS A 212 10.00 3.59 -32.60
CA LYS A 212 10.25 2.52 -33.57
C LYS A 212 8.98 1.80 -34.04
N VAL A 213 7.93 1.74 -33.22
CA VAL A 213 6.67 1.06 -33.56
C VAL A 213 5.72 1.95 -34.38
N LYS A 214 5.93 3.27 -34.38
CA LYS A 214 5.16 4.23 -35.20
C LYS A 214 5.77 4.53 -36.58
N LEU A 215 6.92 3.94 -36.90
CA LEU A 215 7.58 3.96 -38.21
C LEU A 215 7.28 2.65 -38.93
#